data_AF-H2Y928-F1
#
_entry.id   AF-H2Y928-F1
#
_cell.length_a   1.000
_cell.length_b   1.000
_cell.length_c   1.000
_cell.angle_alpha   90.00
_cell.angle_beta   90.00
_cell.angle_gamma   90.00
#
_symmetry.space_group_name_H-M   'P 1'
#
loop_
_entity.id
_entity.type
_entity.pdbx_description
1 polymer ?
#
loop_
_entity_poly.entity_id
_entity_poly.type
_entity_poly.pdbx_seq_one_letter_code
_entity_poly.pdbx_strand_id
1 'polypeptide(L)'
;MVLRNLLLEKILVKGLDEDLYFENGTIDLFTESQYECMRRISEHVMSAVLQYSSYSTPQPELSLKYMLLWLQSYKNLFTDPCNVCGKHLDGGLPPVWRDFRNPVACHDNCRS
;
A
#
# COMPACT_ATOMS: atom_id res chain seq x y z
N MET A 1 10.04 19.82 9.88
CA MET A 1 9.98 18.58 10.67
C MET A 1 11.17 17.73 10.25
N VAL A 2 12.10 17.41 11.16
CA VAL A 2 13.28 16.59 10.87
C VAL A 2 13.05 15.24 11.53
N LEU A 3 12.92 14.18 10.74
CA LEU A 3 12.79 12.80 11.23
C LEU A 3 14.21 12.21 11.23
N ARG A 4 14.71 11.77 12.38
CA ARG A 4 16.01 11.05 12.48
C ARG A 4 15.76 9.69 13.10
N ASN A 5 16.35 8.64 12.53
CA ASN A 5 16.28 7.26 13.03
C ASN A 5 14.84 6.67 13.12
N LEU A 6 14.00 6.95 12.13
CA LEU A 6 12.64 6.41 12.07
C LEU A 6 12.62 5.12 11.26
N LEU A 7 12.25 4.02 11.91
CA LEU A 7 11.99 2.73 11.26
C LEU A 7 10.47 2.53 11.17
N LEU A 8 9.97 2.38 9.95
CA LEU A 8 8.61 1.94 9.73
C LEU A 8 8.60 0.41 9.79
N GLU A 9 8.20 -0.13 10.94
CA GLU A 9 8.20 -1.57 11.20
C GLU A 9 7.01 -2.29 10.55
N LYS A 10 5.83 -1.65 10.59
CA LYS A 10 4.60 -2.23 10.05
C LYS A 10 3.65 -1.14 9.56
N ILE A 11 3.03 -1.37 8.42
CA ILE A 11 1.91 -0.59 7.90
C ILE A 11 0.78 -1.55 7.56
N LEU A 12 -0.39 -1.30 8.12
CA LEU A 12 -1.62 -2.04 7.85
C LEU A 12 -2.58 -1.15 7.08
N VAL A 13 -3.17 -1.70 6.02
CA VAL A 13 -4.26 -1.10 5.26
C VAL A 13 -5.53 -1.86 5.60
N LYS A 14 -6.58 -1.12 5.99
CA LYS A 14 -7.89 -1.66 6.33
C LYS A 14 -8.99 -0.93 5.54
N GLY A 15 -10.10 -1.61 5.33
CA GLY A 15 -11.36 -1.04 4.86
C GLY A 15 -11.92 -0.04 5.85
N LEU A 16 -12.75 0.89 5.36
CA LEU A 16 -13.36 1.93 6.19
C LEU A 16 -14.39 1.38 7.19
N ASP A 17 -14.91 0.19 6.90
CA ASP A 17 -15.88 -0.55 7.68
C ASP A 17 -15.24 -1.49 8.71
N GLU A 18 -13.91 -1.64 8.70
CA GLU A 18 -13.19 -2.49 9.64
C GLU A 18 -12.82 -1.74 10.93
N ASP A 19 -12.88 -2.44 12.06
CA ASP A 19 -12.51 -1.87 13.35
C ASP A 19 -10.99 -1.58 13.44
N LEU A 20 -10.69 -0.39 13.96
CA LEU A 20 -9.33 0.08 14.25
C LEU A 20 -8.96 -0.05 15.73
N TYR A 21 -9.93 -0.38 16.58
CA TYR A 21 -9.76 -0.49 18.02
C TYR A 21 -10.33 -1.82 18.51
N PHE A 22 -9.68 -2.43 19.49
CA PHE A 22 -10.25 -3.55 20.25
C PHE A 22 -11.39 -3.06 21.16
N GLU A 23 -12.20 -4.00 21.66
CA GLU A 23 -13.34 -3.70 22.56
C GLU A 23 -12.93 -2.90 23.82
N ASN A 24 -11.68 -3.03 24.26
CA ASN A 24 -11.11 -2.30 25.39
C ASN A 24 -10.68 -0.86 25.05
N GLY A 25 -10.89 -0.40 23.82
CA GLY A 25 -10.55 0.95 23.34
C GLY A 25 -9.09 1.13 22.91
N THR A 26 -8.26 0.08 22.91
CA THR A 26 -6.87 0.15 22.42
C THR A 26 -6.80 -0.01 20.90
N ILE A 27 -5.87 0.71 20.24
CA ILE A 27 -5.69 0.61 18.78
C ILE A 27 -5.23 -0.81 18.42
N ASP A 28 -5.90 -1.42 17.44
CA ASP A 28 -5.50 -2.69 16.84
C ASP A 28 -4.43 -2.48 15.77
N LEU A 29 -3.17 -2.71 16.16
CA LEU A 29 -2.00 -2.61 15.28
C LEU A 29 -1.58 -3.96 14.68
N PHE A 30 -2.31 -5.04 14.96
CA PHE A 30 -1.83 -6.40 14.71
C PHE A 30 -2.70 -7.15 13.73
N THR A 31 -4.03 -7.02 13.83
CA THR A 31 -4.96 -7.77 13.00
C THR A 31 -4.90 -7.28 11.56
N GLU A 32 -4.68 -8.22 10.64
CA GLU A 32 -4.77 -7.96 9.22
C GLU A 32 -6.21 -7.67 8.78
N SER A 33 -6.36 -7.02 7.63
CA SER A 33 -7.68 -6.79 7.05
C SER A 33 -8.37 -8.11 6.67
N GLN A 34 -9.69 -8.16 6.84
CA GLN A 34 -10.52 -9.25 6.31
C GLN A 34 -10.54 -9.27 4.77
N TYR A 35 -10.21 -8.15 4.13
CA TYR A 35 -10.18 -8.01 2.69
C TYR A 35 -8.83 -8.38 2.11
N GLU A 36 -8.81 -9.37 1.21
CA GLU A 36 -7.57 -9.83 0.56
C GLU A 36 -6.85 -8.70 -0.20
N CYS A 37 -7.59 -7.82 -0.88
CA CYS A 37 -6.98 -6.69 -1.59
C CYS A 37 -6.21 -5.76 -0.64
N MET A 38 -6.73 -5.50 0.56
CA MET A 38 -6.08 -4.63 1.55
C MET A 38 -4.85 -5.29 2.18
N ARG A 39 -4.91 -6.62 2.41
CA ARG A 39 -3.74 -7.39 2.85
C ARG A 39 -2.59 -7.30 1.84
N ARG A 40 -2.89 -7.49 0.55
CA ARG A 40 -1.89 -7.32 -0.54
C ARG A 40 -1.32 -5.90 -0.59
N ILE A 41 -2.17 -4.88 -0.42
CA ILE A 41 -1.69 -3.49 -0.37
C ILE A 41 -0.76 -3.28 0.83
N SER A 42 -1.07 -3.85 2.00
CA SER A 42 -0.20 -3.79 3.18
C SER A 42 1.20 -4.36 2.88
N GLU A 43 1.27 -5.52 2.23
CA GLU A 43 2.54 -6.12 1.79
C GLU A 43 3.30 -5.25 0.77
N HIS A 44 2.57 -4.69 -0.21
CA HIS A 44 3.16 -3.81 -1.21
C HIS A 44 3.69 -2.51 -0.60
N VAL A 45 2.97 -1.92 0.37
CA VAL A 45 3.42 -0.72 1.09
C VAL A 45 4.70 -0.99 1.86
N MET A 46 4.81 -2.13 2.55
CA MET A 46 6.04 -2.52 3.24
C MET A 46 7.22 -2.64 2.27
N SER A 47 6.98 -3.20 1.08
CA SER A 47 7.98 -3.27 0.01
C SER A 47 8.37 -1.88 -0.51
N ALA A 48 7.38 -0.97 -0.64
CA ALA A 48 7.61 0.41 -1.05
C ALA A 48 8.47 1.18 -0.04
N VAL A 49 8.20 1.01 1.26
CA VAL A 49 9.02 1.59 2.33
C VAL A 49 10.49 1.21 2.16
N LEU A 50 10.79 -0.09 2.02
CA LEU A 50 12.14 -0.61 1.86
C LEU A 50 12.82 -0.07 0.58
N GLN A 51 12.07 0.00 -0.51
CA GLN A 51 12.57 0.50 -1.78
C GLN A 51 12.95 1.99 -1.68
N TYR A 52 12.06 2.83 -1.15
CA TYR A 52 12.29 4.27 -1.06
C TYR A 52 13.28 4.65 0.05
N SER A 53 13.38 3.87 1.12
CA SER A 53 14.43 4.04 2.14
C SER A 53 15.82 3.77 1.56
N SER A 54 15.94 2.76 0.71
CA SER A 54 17.21 2.42 0.05
C SER A 54 17.68 3.52 -0.91
N TYR A 55 16.76 4.20 -1.61
CA TYR A 55 17.11 5.27 -2.55
C TYR A 55 17.34 6.65 -1.92
N SER A 56 16.67 6.95 -0.81
CA SER A 56 16.67 8.32 -0.27
C SER A 56 17.49 8.46 1.01
N THR A 57 18.24 7.45 1.43
CA THR A 57 19.16 7.57 2.58
C THR A 57 20.25 8.61 2.26
N PRO A 58 20.48 9.64 3.10
CA PRO A 58 20.08 9.79 4.51
C PRO A 58 18.91 10.77 4.78
N GLN A 59 18.01 10.98 3.80
CA GLN A 59 16.82 11.86 3.88
C GLN A 59 15.53 11.03 4.09
N PRO A 60 15.25 10.54 5.31
CA PRO A 60 14.08 9.70 5.59
C PRO A 60 12.75 10.40 5.31
N GLU A 61 12.69 11.74 5.42
CA GLU A 61 11.53 12.53 5.02
C GLU A 61 11.17 12.37 3.54
N LEU A 62 12.16 12.17 2.68
CA LEU A 62 11.96 11.98 1.25
C LEU A 62 11.44 10.56 0.97
N SER A 63 11.97 9.55 1.68
CA SER A 63 11.44 8.17 1.62
C SER A 63 9.97 8.11 2.03
N LEU A 64 9.62 8.76 3.14
CA LEU A 64 8.23 8.84 3.61
C LEU A 64 7.35 9.53 2.56
N LYS A 65 7.80 10.66 2.01
CA LYS A 65 7.06 11.39 0.97
C LYS A 65 6.81 10.54 -0.27
N TYR A 66 7.83 9.85 -0.80
CA TYR A 66 7.66 8.99 -1.98
C TYR A 66 6.75 7.81 -1.71
N MET A 67 6.86 7.18 -0.55
CA MET A 67 5.95 6.11 -0.15
C MET A 67 4.49 6.59 -0.06
N LEU A 68 4.25 7.77 0.54
CA LEU A 68 2.90 8.35 0.61
C LEU A 68 2.34 8.73 -0.78
N LEU A 69 3.18 9.28 -1.66
CA LEU A 69 2.78 9.58 -3.05
C LEU A 69 2.48 8.32 -3.85
N TRP A 70 3.26 7.25 -3.66
CA TRP A 70 2.99 5.95 -4.24
C TRP A 70 1.68 5.35 -3.69
N LEU A 71 1.43 5.45 -2.38
CA LEU A 71 0.18 4.99 -1.76
C LEU A 71 -1.05 5.77 -2.26
N GLN A 72 -0.88 7.04 -2.63
CA GLN A 72 -1.96 7.84 -3.23
C GLN A 72 -2.45 7.26 -4.57
N SER A 73 -1.66 6.43 -5.26
CA SER A 73 -2.07 5.76 -6.51
C SER A 73 -3.23 4.75 -6.32
N TYR A 74 -3.58 4.41 -5.08
CA TYR A 74 -4.71 3.56 -4.74
C TYR A 74 -6.04 4.34 -4.60
N LYS A 75 -6.04 5.68 -4.78
CA LYS A 75 -7.26 6.51 -4.70
C LYS A 75 -8.42 6.01 -5.58
N ASN A 76 -8.08 5.36 -6.69
CA ASN A 76 -9.01 4.83 -7.69
C ASN A 76 -8.98 3.29 -7.74
N LEU A 77 -8.61 2.61 -6.65
CA LEU A 77 -8.40 1.16 -6.61
C LEU A 77 -9.54 0.35 -7.25
N PHE A 78 -10.77 0.76 -7.02
CA PHE A 78 -11.96 0.04 -7.50
C PHE A 78 -12.55 0.62 -8.80
N THR A 79 -11.97 1.69 -9.35
CA THR A 79 -12.51 2.40 -10.52
C THR A 79 -11.54 2.45 -11.70
N ASP A 80 -10.23 2.33 -11.47
CA ASP A 80 -9.27 2.25 -12.56
C ASP A 80 -9.17 0.80 -13.07
N PRO A 81 -9.23 0.58 -14.40
CA PRO A 81 -8.98 -0.74 -14.96
C PRO A 81 -7.49 -1.08 -14.92
N CYS A 82 -7.17 -2.37 -15.00
CA CYS A 82 -5.80 -2.84 -15.19
C CYS A 82 -5.23 -2.29 -16.50
N ASN A 83 -4.04 -1.69 -16.44
CA ASN A 83 -3.34 -1.09 -17.57
C ASN A 83 -2.91 -2.11 -18.65
N VAL A 84 -2.89 -3.41 -18.32
CA VAL A 84 -2.47 -4.47 -19.24
C VAL A 84 -3.68 -5.14 -19.90
N CYS A 85 -4.66 -5.61 -19.12
CA CYS A 85 -5.81 -6.36 -19.65
C CYS A 85 -7.09 -5.54 -19.81
N GLY A 86 -7.13 -4.29 -19.33
CA GLY A 86 -8.30 -3.40 -19.42
C GLY A 86 -9.48 -3.76 -18.51
N LYS A 87 -9.37 -4.81 -17.68
CA LYS A 87 -10.43 -5.26 -16.77
C LYS A 87 -10.29 -4.61 -15.39
N HIS A 88 -11.41 -4.43 -14.70
CA HIS A 88 -11.44 -3.95 -13.31
C HIS A 88 -11.18 -5.05 -12.29
N LEU A 89 -11.45 -6.31 -12.65
CA LEU A 89 -11.29 -7.46 -11.74
C LEU A 89 -10.60 -8.62 -12.46
N ASP A 90 -9.75 -9.33 -11.71
CA ASP A 90 -9.19 -10.63 -12.03
C ASP A 90 -9.29 -11.52 -10.78
N GLY A 91 -9.96 -12.67 -10.88
CA GLY A 91 -10.23 -13.53 -9.72
C GLY A 91 -11.01 -12.85 -8.58
N GLY A 92 -11.80 -11.81 -8.88
CA GLY A 92 -12.53 -11.02 -7.88
C GLY A 92 -11.69 -9.95 -7.19
N LEU A 93 -10.41 -9.80 -7.55
CA LEU A 93 -9.52 -8.78 -7.00
C LEU A 93 -9.38 -7.61 -7.98
N PRO A 94 -9.36 -6.36 -7.48
CA PRO A 94 -9.01 -5.20 -8.30
C PRO A 94 -7.52 -5.26 -8.71
N PRO A 95 -7.08 -4.39 -9.64
CA PRO A 95 -5.67 -4.25 -9.96
C PRO A 95 -4.94 -3.64 -8.76
N VAL A 96 -4.44 -4.47 -7.85
CA VAL A 96 -3.76 -4.05 -6.60
C VAL A 96 -2.26 -3.77 -6.78
N TRP A 97 -1.66 -4.19 -7.89
CA TRP A 97 -0.24 -3.93 -8.09
C TRP A 97 0.02 -2.49 -8.58
N ARG A 98 1.13 -1.90 -8.11
CA ARG A 98 1.64 -0.58 -8.50
C ARG A 98 3.16 -0.64 -8.64
N ASP A 99 3.70 -0.21 -9.77
CA ASP A 99 5.15 -0.03 -9.95
C ASP A 99 5.69 1.13 -9.09
N PHE A 100 6.95 1.05 -8.64
CA PHE A 100 7.55 2.08 -7.77
C PHE A 100 8.00 3.33 -8.51
N ARG A 101 8.23 3.27 -9.82
CA ARG A 101 8.62 4.42 -10.65
C ARG A 101 7.41 5.05 -11.32
N ASN A 102 6.49 4.24 -11.82
CA ASN A 102 5.26 4.70 -12.46
C ASN A 102 4.05 3.89 -11.96
N PRO A 103 3.37 4.32 -10.89
CA PRO A 103 2.39 3.50 -10.15
C PRO A 103 1.07 3.34 -10.91
N VAL A 104 1.11 2.64 -12.03
CA VAL A 104 -0.05 2.26 -12.84
C VAL A 104 -0.75 1.06 -12.23
N ALA A 105 -2.08 1.02 -12.36
CA ALA A 105 -2.87 -0.08 -11.85
C ALA A 105 -2.67 -1.36 -12.67
N CYS A 106 -2.26 -2.46 -12.04
CA CYS A 106 -2.18 -3.77 -12.67
C CYS A 106 -2.66 -4.89 -11.75
N HIS A 107 -3.19 -5.98 -12.32
CA HIS A 107 -3.37 -7.22 -11.57
C HIS A 107 -2.02 -7.92 -11.40
N ASP A 108 -1.85 -8.69 -10.33
CA ASP A 108 -0.61 -9.44 -10.09
C ASP A 108 -0.30 -10.42 -11.23
N ASN A 109 -1.32 -11.10 -11.76
CA ASN A 109 -1.18 -12.04 -12.88
C ASN A 109 -0.92 -11.37 -14.23
N CYS A 110 -1.04 -10.05 -14.33
CA CYS A 110 -0.85 -9.30 -15.56
C CYS A 110 0.52 -8.59 -15.62
N ARG A 111 1.42 -8.83 -14.66
CA ARG A 111 2.76 -8.21 -14.60
C ARG A 111 3.78 -8.83 -15.57
N SER A 112 3.32 -9.76 -16.43
CA SER A 112 4.10 -10.55 -17.40
C SER A 112 4.89 -9.71 -18.40
#